data_AF-A0A4Q0XRA8-F1
#
_entry.id   AF-A0A4Q0XRA8-F1
#
_cell.length_a   1.000
_cell.length_b   1.000
_cell.length_c   1.000
_cell.angle_alpha   90.00
_cell.angle_beta   90.00
_cell.angle_gamma   90.00
#
_symmetry.space_group_name_H-M   'P 1'
#
loop_
_entity.id
_entity.type
_entity.pdbx_description
1 polymer ?
#
loop_
_entity_poly.entity_id
_entity_poly.type
_entity_poly.pdbx_seq_one_letter_code
_entity_poly.pdbx_strand_id
1 'polypeptide(L)'
;MTNVVIASNDEVCQSAKNWFVNSQGYLEGFENFSELSEDSKLIIIGHDEELGDGDELLALLQEQDFPMVDFEVILIVCSAHSLKCTKDIITPAEKIANSLRRVVWAATDTVYGQWDQDGAHFSGTYIAVEPDSDILSKFRQMTL
;
A
#
# COMPACT_ATOMS: atom_id res chain seq x y z
N MET A 1 -14.89 -12.01 4.69
CA MET A 1 -13.98 -10.91 4.35
C MET A 1 -12.60 -11.34 4.77
N THR A 2 -11.68 -11.46 3.81
CA THR A 2 -10.31 -11.90 4.07
C THR A 2 -9.36 -10.78 3.71
N ASN A 3 -8.63 -10.27 4.70
CA ASN A 3 -7.65 -9.21 4.50
C ASN A 3 -6.26 -9.82 4.52
N VAL A 4 -5.37 -9.27 3.71
CA VAL A 4 -3.98 -9.70 3.63
C VAL A 4 -3.07 -8.59 4.10
N VAL A 5 -2.04 -8.93 4.86
CA VAL A 5 -0.97 -8.01 5.24
C VAL A 5 0.38 -8.54 4.78
N ILE A 6 1.15 -7.65 4.15
CA ILE A 6 2.57 -7.86 3.85
C ILE A 6 3.36 -6.75 4.54
N ALA A 7 4.54 -7.09 5.04
CA ALA A 7 5.41 -6.10 5.66
C ALA A 7 6.87 -6.35 5.32
N SER A 8 7.65 -5.29 5.30
CA SER A 8 9.10 -5.38 5.16
C SER A 8 9.77 -6.00 6.37
N ASN A 9 11.01 -6.43 6.22
CA ASN A 9 11.74 -7.21 7.25
C ASN A 9 12.19 -6.38 8.45
N ASP A 10 11.95 -5.07 8.46
CA ASP A 10 12.23 -4.21 9.60
C ASP A 10 11.41 -4.60 10.84
N GLU A 11 12.02 -4.52 12.02
CA GLU A 11 11.39 -4.98 13.28
C GLU A 11 10.08 -4.25 13.57
N VAL A 12 9.99 -2.95 13.25
CA VAL A 12 8.77 -2.16 13.48
C VAL A 12 7.68 -2.57 12.49
N CYS A 13 8.03 -2.77 11.22
CA CYS A 13 7.10 -3.22 10.18
C CYS A 13 6.59 -4.64 10.47
N GLN A 14 7.46 -5.54 10.93
CA GLN A 14 7.09 -6.90 11.35
C GLN A 14 6.21 -6.88 12.60
N SER A 15 6.49 -6.00 13.56
CA SER A 15 5.64 -5.81 14.75
C SER A 15 4.23 -5.34 14.35
N ALA A 16 4.14 -4.39 13.42
CA ALA A 16 2.87 -3.91 12.88
C ALA A 16 2.08 -5.02 12.17
N LYS A 17 2.74 -5.78 11.30
CA LYS A 17 2.17 -6.96 10.63
C LYS A 17 1.60 -7.97 11.64
N ASN A 18 2.39 -8.31 12.65
CA ASN A 18 1.98 -9.26 13.69
C ASN A 18 0.74 -8.79 14.45
N TRP A 19 0.57 -7.48 14.64
CA TRP A 19 -0.65 -6.94 15.23
C TRP A 19 -1.88 -7.17 14.34
N PHE A 20 -1.79 -6.90 13.03
CA PHE A 20 -2.89 -7.17 12.08
C PHE A 20 -3.25 -8.65 12.06
N VAL A 21 -2.26 -9.54 12.02
CA VAL A 21 -2.48 -10.99 12.02
C VAL A 21 -3.13 -11.45 13.33
N ASN A 22 -2.52 -11.13 14.47
CA ASN A 22 -2.94 -11.69 15.76
C ASN A 22 -4.20 -11.04 16.34
N SER A 23 -4.40 -9.75 16.09
CA SER A 23 -5.48 -8.98 16.72
C SER A 23 -6.68 -8.80 15.80
N GLN A 24 -6.45 -8.70 14.49
CA GLN A 24 -7.51 -8.49 13.49
C GLN A 24 -7.82 -9.76 12.68
N GLY A 25 -7.03 -10.83 12.82
CA GLY A 25 -7.23 -12.09 12.09
C GLY A 25 -6.89 -12.00 10.60
N TYR A 26 -5.98 -11.10 10.22
CA TYR A 26 -5.58 -10.94 8.82
C TYR A 26 -4.64 -12.08 8.41
N LEU A 27 -4.68 -12.47 7.13
CA LEU A 27 -3.73 -13.43 6.58
C LEU A 27 -2.42 -12.72 6.25
N GLU A 28 -1.30 -13.40 6.47
CA GLU A 28 0.02 -12.89 6.16
C GLU A 28 0.47 -13.37 4.78
N GLY A 29 1.17 -12.53 4.02
CA GLY A 29 2.00 -13.00 2.92
C GLY A 29 1.31 -13.06 1.55
N PHE A 30 2.14 -13.13 0.52
CA PHE A 30 1.74 -13.09 -0.89
C PHE A 30 0.93 -14.32 -1.32
N GLU A 31 1.17 -15.47 -0.67
CA GLU A 31 0.48 -16.73 -0.94
C GLU A 31 -1.03 -16.68 -0.66
N ASN A 32 -1.49 -15.69 0.10
CA ASN A 32 -2.89 -15.51 0.45
C ASN A 32 -3.62 -14.50 -0.45
N PHE A 33 -2.97 -13.98 -1.50
CA PHE A 33 -3.60 -13.03 -2.42
C PHE A 33 -4.84 -13.58 -3.11
N SER A 34 -4.89 -14.88 -3.41
CA SER A 34 -6.08 -15.51 -4.00
C SER A 34 -7.32 -15.44 -3.12
N GLU A 35 -7.16 -15.14 -1.83
CA GLU A 35 -8.27 -15.01 -0.87
C GLU A 35 -8.86 -13.58 -0.84
N LEU A 36 -8.24 -12.62 -1.54
CA LEU A 36 -8.78 -11.26 -1.63
C LEU A 36 -10.09 -11.25 -2.46
N SER A 37 -11.03 -10.43 -2.01
CA SER A 37 -12.37 -10.24 -2.56
C SER A 37 -12.71 -8.75 -2.64
N GLU A 38 -13.83 -8.36 -3.27
CA GLU A 38 -14.27 -6.96 -3.44
C GLU A 38 -14.23 -6.12 -2.16
N ASP A 39 -14.57 -6.72 -1.02
CA ASP A 39 -14.59 -6.04 0.26
C ASP A 39 -13.28 -6.18 1.05
N SER A 40 -12.24 -6.79 0.48
CA SER A 40 -10.98 -7.06 1.16
C SER A 40 -10.06 -5.83 1.21
N LYS A 41 -9.09 -5.90 2.12
CA LYS A 41 -7.98 -4.95 2.23
C LYS A 41 -6.66 -5.68 2.07
N LEU A 42 -5.80 -5.13 1.21
CA LEU A 42 -4.38 -5.46 1.16
C LEU A 42 -3.61 -4.36 1.91
N ILE A 43 -3.03 -4.72 3.05
CA ILE A 43 -2.20 -3.81 3.86
C ILE A 43 -0.74 -4.05 3.50
N ILE A 44 -0.04 -3.00 3.09
CA ILE A 44 1.39 -3.05 2.75
C ILE A 44 2.12 -2.12 3.70
N ILE A 45 3.05 -2.67 4.48
CA ILE A 45 3.79 -1.96 5.52
C ILE A 45 5.28 -1.99 5.16
N GLY A 46 5.94 -0.83 5.12
CA GLY A 46 7.37 -0.82 4.81
C GLY A 46 7.97 0.57 4.86
N HIS A 47 9.26 0.63 4.57
CA HIS A 47 9.98 1.89 4.38
C HIS A 47 9.99 2.31 2.91
N ASP A 48 10.23 3.60 2.67
CA ASP A 48 10.28 4.18 1.34
C ASP A 48 11.38 3.56 0.47
N GLU A 49 12.56 3.32 1.04
CA GLU A 49 13.68 2.66 0.35
C GLU A 49 13.33 1.25 -0.14
N GLU A 50 12.47 0.53 0.58
CA GLU A 50 12.07 -0.85 0.27
C GLU A 50 10.93 -0.92 -0.75
N LEU A 51 10.25 0.19 -1.00
CA LEU A 51 9.31 0.28 -2.12
C LEU A 51 10.02 0.55 -3.45
N GLY A 52 11.27 1.02 -3.43
CA GLY A 52 12.01 1.43 -4.63
C GLY A 52 11.20 2.40 -5.50
N ASP A 53 10.66 3.47 -4.91
CA ASP A 53 9.73 4.41 -5.53
C ASP A 53 8.41 3.77 -6.04
N GLY A 54 8.06 2.58 -5.53
CA GLY A 54 6.91 1.78 -5.95
C GLY A 54 7.25 0.67 -6.96
N ASP A 55 8.40 0.75 -7.64
CA ASP A 55 8.74 -0.18 -8.73
C ASP A 55 9.14 -1.57 -8.20
N GLU A 56 9.83 -1.64 -7.05
CA GLU A 56 10.21 -2.92 -6.43
C GLU A 56 8.99 -3.67 -5.91
N LEU A 57 8.05 -2.95 -5.27
CA LEU A 57 6.79 -3.55 -4.86
C LEU A 57 6.00 -4.07 -6.07
N LEU A 58 5.92 -3.30 -7.14
CA LEU A 58 5.21 -3.72 -8.35
C LEU A 58 5.84 -4.96 -9.01
N ALA A 59 7.17 -5.04 -9.04
CA ALA A 59 7.86 -6.23 -9.53
C ALA A 59 7.48 -7.47 -8.70
N LEU A 60 7.48 -7.34 -7.36
CA LEU A 60 7.06 -8.43 -6.47
C LEU A 60 5.59 -8.82 -6.69
N LEU A 61 4.70 -7.85 -6.87
CA LEU A 61 3.28 -8.12 -7.14
C LEU A 61 3.05 -8.79 -8.50
N GLN A 62 3.85 -8.47 -9.52
CA GLN A 62 3.76 -9.08 -10.85
C GLN A 62 4.22 -10.54 -10.89
N GLU A 63 5.05 -10.97 -9.94
CA GLU A 63 5.46 -12.37 -9.81
C GLU A 63 4.38 -13.26 -9.17
N GLN A 64 3.30 -12.67 -8.66
CA GLN A 64 2.23 -13.39 -7.96
C GLN A 64 0.95 -13.45 -8.80
N ASP A 65 0.17 -14.52 -8.63
CA ASP A 65 -1.20 -14.59 -9.16
C ASP A 65 -2.11 -13.64 -8.36
N PHE A 66 -2.10 -12.38 -8.77
CA PHE A 66 -2.90 -11.31 -8.17
C PHE A 66 -4.35 -11.36 -8.70
N PRO A 67 -5.38 -11.43 -7.83
CA PRO A 67 -6.73 -11.61 -8.33
C PRO A 67 -7.24 -10.35 -9.02
N MET A 68 -7.99 -10.53 -10.12
CA MET A 68 -8.58 -9.41 -10.88
C MET A 68 -9.86 -8.82 -10.25
N VAL A 69 -10.22 -9.22 -9.02
CA VAL A 69 -11.38 -8.70 -8.28
C VAL A 69 -11.00 -7.40 -7.60
N ASP A 70 -11.85 -6.37 -7.60
CA ASP A 70 -11.57 -5.10 -6.88
C ASP A 70 -11.27 -5.35 -5.39
N PHE A 71 -10.53 -4.47 -4.73
CA PHE A 71 -10.25 -4.46 -3.28
C PHE A 71 -9.41 -3.22 -2.94
N GLU A 72 -9.43 -2.81 -1.67
CA GLU A 72 -8.69 -1.63 -1.22
C GLU A 72 -7.21 -1.96 -0.92
N VAL A 73 -6.30 -1.11 -1.38
CA VAL A 73 -4.87 -1.18 -1.00
C VAL A 73 -4.57 -0.07 0.00
N ILE A 74 -3.95 -0.42 1.13
CA ILE A 74 -3.52 0.53 2.16
C ILE A 74 -2.00 0.48 2.29
N LEU A 75 -1.34 1.59 1.97
CA LEU A 75 0.09 1.75 2.13
C LEU A 75 0.41 2.43 3.47
N ILE A 76 0.92 1.66 4.41
CA ILE A 76 1.50 2.14 5.67
C ILE A 76 3.00 2.33 5.44
N VAL A 77 3.34 3.32 4.63
CA VAL A 77 4.72 3.66 4.28
C VAL A 77 4.87 5.17 4.45
N CYS A 78 5.93 5.61 5.13
CA CYS A 78 6.17 7.04 5.34
C CYS A 78 6.19 7.78 4.00
N SER A 79 5.37 8.83 3.88
CA SER A 79 5.40 9.74 2.73
C SER A 79 5.22 9.06 1.36
N ALA A 80 4.47 7.96 1.27
CA ALA A 80 4.21 7.23 0.01
C ALA A 80 3.50 8.07 -1.07
N HIS A 81 2.87 9.18 -0.69
CA HIS A 81 2.29 10.19 -1.59
C HIS A 81 3.15 11.47 -1.73
N SER A 82 4.41 11.45 -1.29
CA SER A 82 5.30 12.60 -1.37
C SER A 82 6.24 12.49 -2.56
N LEU A 83 6.30 13.54 -3.38
CA LEU A 83 7.34 13.67 -4.43
C LEU A 83 8.76 13.71 -3.86
N LYS A 84 8.93 13.93 -2.54
CA LYS A 84 10.25 13.87 -1.90
C LYS A 84 10.82 12.46 -1.85
N CYS A 85 9.96 11.45 -1.95
CA CYS A 85 10.31 10.03 -1.92
C CYS A 85 10.40 9.44 -3.32
N THR A 86 10.50 10.25 -4.37
CA THR A 86 10.73 9.74 -5.72
C THR A 86 11.58 10.69 -6.55
N LYS A 87 12.34 10.14 -7.50
CA LYS A 87 13.01 10.92 -8.55
C LYS A 87 12.07 11.32 -9.70
N ASP A 88 10.87 10.78 -9.71
CA ASP A 88 9.88 10.96 -10.76
C ASP A 88 8.85 12.05 -10.42
N ILE A 89 8.10 12.46 -11.42
CA ILE A 89 6.94 13.36 -11.27
C ILE A 89 5.67 12.62 -10.83
N ILE A 90 5.76 11.31 -10.61
CA ILE A 90 4.67 10.42 -10.18
C ILE A 90 5.09 9.78 -8.86
N THR A 91 4.26 9.91 -7.84
CA THR A 91 4.49 9.35 -6.51
C THR A 91 4.37 7.82 -6.51
N PRO A 92 4.99 7.11 -5.55
CA PRO A 92 4.85 5.65 -5.42
C PRO A 92 3.39 5.20 -5.37
N ALA A 93 2.55 5.90 -4.60
CA ALA A 93 1.12 5.59 -4.51
C ALA A 93 0.40 5.71 -5.87
N GLU A 94 0.72 6.72 -6.67
CA GLU A 94 0.16 6.89 -8.02
C GLU A 94 0.64 5.78 -8.97
N LYS A 95 1.92 5.39 -8.91
CA LYS A 95 2.44 4.25 -9.71
C LYS A 95 1.71 2.95 -9.38
N ILE A 96 1.49 2.69 -8.09
CA ILE A 96 0.79 1.49 -7.61
C ILE A 96 -0.68 1.54 -8.02
N ALA A 97 -1.37 2.66 -7.82
CA ALA A 97 -2.78 2.83 -8.20
C ALA A 97 -2.99 2.62 -9.70
N ASN A 98 -2.10 3.18 -10.52
CA ASN A 98 -2.13 3.01 -11.97
C ASN A 98 -1.86 1.58 -12.42
N SER A 99 -0.90 0.91 -11.80
CA SER A 99 -0.52 -0.46 -12.17
C SER A 99 -1.56 -1.48 -11.75
N LEU A 100 -2.12 -1.34 -10.54
CA LEU A 100 -3.14 -2.24 -10.01
C LEU A 100 -4.56 -1.87 -10.48
N ARG A 101 -4.72 -0.69 -11.11
CA ARG A 101 -6.00 -0.11 -11.54
C ARG A 101 -7.01 0.01 -10.39
N ARG A 102 -6.55 0.40 -9.20
CA ARG A 102 -7.35 0.48 -7.95
C ARG A 102 -7.05 1.71 -7.12
N VAL A 103 -7.96 2.01 -6.20
CA VAL A 103 -7.75 3.01 -5.14
C VAL A 103 -6.65 2.56 -4.20
N VAL A 104 -5.68 3.43 -3.97
CA VAL A 104 -4.61 3.25 -3.01
C VAL A 104 -4.73 4.30 -1.91
N TRP A 105 -4.92 3.87 -0.67
CA TRP A 105 -4.86 4.73 0.50
C TRP A 105 -3.41 4.89 0.95
N ALA A 106 -2.83 6.06 0.70
CA ALA A 106 -1.42 6.32 0.95
C ALA A 106 -1.21 7.38 2.03
N ALA A 107 -0.27 7.12 2.94
CA ALA A 107 0.15 8.12 3.91
C ALA A 107 0.87 9.29 3.22
N THR A 108 0.47 10.50 3.56
CA THR A 108 1.04 11.76 3.06
C THR A 108 2.16 12.30 3.94
N ASP A 109 2.24 11.81 5.17
CA ASP A 109 3.18 12.19 6.22
C ASP A 109 3.86 10.96 6.82
N THR A 110 4.64 11.18 7.88
CA THR A 110 5.21 10.09 8.68
C THR A 110 4.09 9.38 9.42
N VAL A 111 4.04 8.05 9.29
CA VAL A 111 3.12 7.23 10.09
C VAL A 111 3.72 6.99 11.46
N TYR A 112 3.01 7.36 12.51
CA TYR A 112 3.38 7.06 13.88
C TYR A 112 2.55 5.88 14.37
N GLY A 113 3.21 4.76 14.66
CA GLY A 113 2.64 3.71 15.48
C GLY A 113 2.75 4.09 16.97
N GLN A 114 1.67 3.92 17.72
CA GLN A 114 1.71 3.86 19.18
C GLN A 114 1.19 2.51 19.63
N TRP A 115 1.92 1.86 20.54
CA TRP A 115 1.52 0.59 21.14
C TRP A 115 0.97 0.92 22.52
N ASP A 116 -0.31 0.66 22.74
CA ASP A 116 -0.95 0.78 24.05
C ASP A 116 -1.55 -0.55 24.50
N GLN A 117 -2.34 -0.50 25.57
CA GLN A 117 -2.96 -1.70 26.16
C GLN A 117 -4.08 -2.28 25.28
N ASP A 118 -4.59 -1.50 24.33
CA ASP A 118 -5.68 -1.85 23.42
C ASP A 118 -5.16 -2.28 22.04
N GLY A 119 -3.90 -1.95 21.70
CA GLY A 119 -3.23 -2.48 20.52
C GLY A 119 -2.19 -1.53 19.91
N ALA A 120 -1.82 -1.79 18.65
CA ALA A 120 -1.05 -0.86 17.85
C ALA A 120 -2.00 0.12 17.12
N HIS A 121 -1.85 1.40 17.41
CA HIS A 121 -2.54 2.50 16.76
C HIS A 121 -1.61 3.17 15.76
N PHE A 122 -1.92 3.06 14.46
CA PHE A 122 -1.21 3.79 13.41
C PHE A 122 -1.92 5.11 13.15
N SER A 123 -1.23 6.21 13.44
CA SER A 123 -1.71 7.56 13.18
C SER A 123 -0.89 8.18 12.04
N GLY A 124 -1.59 8.69 11.05
CA GLY A 124 -1.03 9.32 9.85
C GLY A 124 -2.16 9.89 9.01
N THR A 125 -1.84 10.84 8.16
CA THR A 125 -2.80 11.43 7.23
C THR A 125 -2.79 10.63 5.93
N TYR A 126 -3.86 9.89 5.69
CA TYR A 126 -4.02 9.09 4.47
C TYR A 126 -4.89 9.83 3.45
N ILE A 127 -4.54 9.70 2.19
CA ILE A 127 -5.39 10.14 1.08
C ILE A 127 -5.69 8.96 0.16
N ALA A 128 -6.86 9.01 -0.47
CA ALA A 128 -7.20 8.11 -1.56
C ALA A 128 -6.53 8.60 -2.85
N VAL A 129 -5.75 7.71 -3.48
CA VAL A 129 -5.12 7.92 -4.78
C VAL A 129 -5.82 7.02 -5.78
N GLU A 130 -6.57 7.65 -6.68
CA GLU A 130 -7.32 6.98 -7.74
C GLU A 130 -6.41 6.64 -8.94
N PRO A 131 -6.72 5.58 -9.71
CA PRO A 131 -6.05 5.35 -10.99
C PRO A 131 -6.23 6.54 -11.94
N ASP A 132 -5.24 6.78 -12.78
CA ASP A 132 -5.16 7.88 -13.76
C ASP A 132 -5.27 9.30 -13.15
N SER A 133 -5.11 9.42 -11.82
CA SER A 133 -5.16 10.71 -11.12
C SER A 133 -3.85 11.52 -11.20
N ASP A 134 -2.78 10.89 -11.65
CA ASP A 134 -1.47 11.50 -11.82
C ASP A 134 -1.45 12.54 -12.96
N ILE A 135 -0.47 13.44 -12.89
CA ILE A 135 -0.37 14.57 -13.82
C ILE A 135 -0.14 14.13 -15.27
N LEU A 136 0.59 13.03 -15.52
CA LEU A 136 0.83 12.55 -16.88
C LEU A 136 -0.44 11.98 -17.50
N SER A 137 -1.21 11.21 -16.74
CA SER A 137 -2.50 10.66 -17.18
C SER A 137 -3.50 11.77 -17.51
N LYS A 138 -3.59 12.81 -16.68
CA LYS A 138 -4.40 14.00 -16.96
C LYS A 138 -3.97 14.72 -18.24
N PHE A 139 -2.67 14.91 -18.46
CA PHE A 139 -2.18 15.51 -19.71
C PHE A 139 -2.52 14.67 -20.94
N ARG A 140 -2.36 13.34 -20.88
CA ARG A 140 -2.72 12.44 -21.99
C ARG A 140 -4.20 12.54 -22.36
N GLN A 141 -5.08 12.66 -21.38
CA GLN A 141 -6.52 12.82 -21.60
C GLN A 141 -6.89 14.17 -22.23
N MET A 142 -6.09 15.23 -22.02
CA MET A 142 -6.31 16.54 -22.64
C MET A 142 -5.83 16.64 -24.09
N THR A 143 -4.93 15.75 -24.51
CA THR A 143 -4.41 15.67 -25.89
C THR A 143 -5.26 14.83 -26.84
N LEU A 144 -6.34 14.21 -26.34
CA LEU A 144 -7.36 13.48 -27.11
C LEU A 144 -8.57 14.38 -27.39
#